data_AF-A0A520ZX31-F1
#
_entry.id   AF-A0A520ZX31-F1
#
_cell.length_a   1.000
_cell.length_b   1.000
_cell.length_c   1.000
_cell.angle_alpha   90.00
_cell.angle_beta   90.00
_cell.angle_gamma   90.00
#
_symmetry.space_group_name_H-M   'P 1'
#
loop_
_entity.id
_entity.type
_entity.pdbx_description
1 polymer ?
#
loop_
_entity_poly.entity_id
_entity_poly.type
_entity_poly.pdbx_seq_one_letter_code
_entity_poly.pdbx_strand_id
1 'polypeptide(L)' 'MWLYTDTVTEHFQNPRNVGEVEDANGVGDVGSLACGDALKLTLKI' A
#
# COMPACT_ATOMS: atom_id res chain seq x y z
N MET A 1 15.12 9.36 17.41
CA MET A 1 13.76 9.22 16.86
C MET A 1 13.84 9.64 15.41
N TRP A 2 13.48 8.79 14.45
CA TRP A 2 13.47 9.22 13.05
C TRP A 2 12.39 10.29 12.88
N LEU A 3 12.77 11.44 12.35
CA LEU A 3 11.82 12.49 11.97
C LEU A 3 11.31 12.14 10.58
N TYR A 4 10.10 11.57 10.52
CA TYR A 4 9.37 11.45 9.27
C TYR A 4 8.85 12.83 8.88
N THR A 5 8.81 13.11 7.59
CA THR A 5 8.19 14.34 7.10
C THR A 5 6.70 14.32 7.41
N ASP A 6 6.10 15.51 7.49
CA ASP A 6 4.65 15.64 7.67
C ASP A 6 3.89 14.87 6.59
N THR A 7 4.40 14.89 5.35
CA THR A 7 3.83 14.15 4.22
C THR A 7 3.80 12.64 4.46
N VAL A 8 4.90 12.04 4.93
CA VAL A 8 4.94 10.59 5.20
C VAL A 8 3.99 10.24 6.34
N THR A 9 4.00 11.05 7.40
CA THR A 9 3.13 10.86 8.57
C THR A 9 1.66 10.90 8.17
N GLU A 10 1.27 11.86 7.34
CA GLU A 10 -0.10 12.01 6.86
C GLU A 10 -0.54 10.83 5.98
N HIS A 11 0.30 10.38 5.04
CA HIS A 11 -0.04 9.23 4.20
C HIS A 11 -0.13 7.92 4.98
N PHE A 12 0.67 7.78 6.05
CA PHE A 12 0.64 6.62 6.92
C PHE A 12 -0.63 6.58 7.78
N GLN A 13 -1.04 7.73 8.35
CA GLN A 13 -2.23 7.81 9.20
C GLN A 13 -3.54 7.87 8.40
N ASN A 14 -3.53 8.52 7.24
CA ASN A 14 -4.70 8.78 6.39
C ASN A 14 -4.47 8.28 4.94
N PRO A 15 -4.29 6.96 4.72
CA PRO A 15 -4.03 6.41 3.40
C PRO A 15 -5.29 6.51 2.51
N ARG A 16 -5.09 6.92 1.25
CA ARG A 16 -6.20 7.36 0.37
C ARG A 16 -6.81 6.28 -0.52
N ASN A 17 -6.10 5.17 -0.71
CA ASN A 17 -6.45 4.11 -1.67
C ASN A 17 -6.36 2.71 -1.05
N VAL A 18 -6.73 2.59 0.22
CA VAL A 18 -6.76 1.29 0.90
C VAL A 18 -8.01 0.53 0.48
N GLY A 19 -7.83 -0.75 0.17
CA GLY A 19 -8.90 -1.66 -0.21
C GLY A 19 -8.60 -2.35 -1.53
N GLU A 20 -9.61 -3.03 -2.06
CA GLU A 20 -9.56 -3.66 -3.38
C GLU A 20 -10.44 -2.86 -4.36
N VAL A 21 -9.98 -2.72 -5.59
CA VAL A 21 -10.76 -2.10 -6.69
C VAL A 21 -11.71 -3.14 -7.26
N GLU A 22 -13.00 -2.82 -7.33
CA GLU A 22 -14.02 -3.70 -7.92
C GLU A 22 -13.85 -3.85 -9.44
N ASP A 23 -14.00 -5.09 -9.93
CA ASP A 23 -13.70 -5.52 -11.30
C ASP A 23 -12.30 -5.09 -11.78
N ALA A 24 -11.30 -5.22 -10.90
CA ALA A 24 -9.91 -5.03 -11.28
C ALA A 24 -9.52 -6.01 -12.39
N ASN A 25 -8.86 -5.49 -13.44
CA ASN A 25 -8.32 -6.28 -14.54
C ASN A 25 -6.78 -6.43 -14.47
N GLY A 26 -6.15 -5.83 -13.45
CA GLY A 26 -4.77 -6.10 -13.05
C GLY A 26 -4.70 -6.39 -11.55
N VAL A 27 -4.06 -7.50 -11.18
CA VAL A 27 -3.81 -7.88 -9.78
C VAL A 27 -2.36 -8.31 -9.63
N GLY A 28 -1.68 -7.84 -8.59
CA GLY A 28 -0.30 -8.22 -8.27
C GLY A 28 -0.09 -8.35 -6.77
N ASP A 29 0.52 -9.46 -6.36
CA ASP A 29 0.88 -9.75 -4.98
C ASP A 29 2.41 -9.84 -4.86
N VAL A 30 2.97 -9.24 -3.82
CA VAL A 30 4.39 -9.35 -3.48
C VAL A 30 4.56 -9.41 -1.97
N GLY A 31 5.55 -10.19 -1.51
CA GLY A 31 5.89 -10.26 -0.10
C GLY A 31 7.38 -10.49 0.10
N SER A 32 7.87 -10.11 1.27
CA SER A 32 9.27 -10.27 1.66
C SER A 32 9.34 -11.00 2.99
N LEU A 33 9.88 -12.22 2.96
CA LEU A 33 10.10 -13.02 4.18
C LEU A 33 11.12 -12.38 5.14
N ALA A 34 11.99 -11.51 4.63
CA ALA A 34 13.02 -10.86 5.44
C ALA A 34 12.45 -9.80 6.38
N CYS A 35 11.38 -9.10 6.00
CA CYS A 35 10.73 -8.08 6.82
C CYS A 35 9.31 -8.46 7.27
N GLY A 36 8.71 -9.51 6.70
CA GLY A 36 7.35 -9.93 6.99
C GLY A 36 6.27 -9.12 6.28
N ASP A 37 6.65 -8.19 5.40
CA ASP A 37 5.70 -7.37 4.66
C ASP A 37 5.08 -8.15 3.50
N ALA A 38 3.78 -7.97 3.31
CA ALA A 38 3.04 -8.44 2.15
C ALA A 38 2.15 -7.32 1.62
N LEU A 39 2.08 -7.20 0.30
CA LEU A 39 1.36 -6.13 -0.40
C LEU A 39 0.59 -6.73 -1.58
N LYS A 40 -0.68 -6.34 -1.68
CA LYS A 40 -1.56 -6.62 -2.82
C LYS A 40 -1.91 -5.30 -3.51
N LEU A 41 -1.82 -5.28 -4.83
CA LEU A 41 -2.25 -4.17 -5.69
C LEU A 41 -3.34 -4.66 -6.64
N THR A 42 -4.43 -3.89 -6.72
CA THR A 42 -5.51 -4.09 -7.68
C THR A 42 -5.65 -2.84 -8.55
N LEU A 43 -5.75 -3.04 -9.86
CA LEU A 43 -5.80 -1.99 -10.88
C LEU A 43 -6.99 -2.26 -11.82
N LYS A 44 -7.65 -1.18 -12.26
CA LYS A 44 -8.67 -1.20 -13.32
C LYS A 44 -8.27 -0.19 -14.39
N ILE A 45 -7.85 -0.69 -15.56
CA ILE A 45 -7.20 0.09 -16.63
C ILE A 45 -7.86 -0.18 -17.97
#